data_AF-A0A8B7D7Y4-F1
#
_entry.id   AF-A0A8B7D7Y4-F1
#
_cell.length_a   1.000
_cell.length_b   1.000
_cell.length_c   1.000
_cell.angle_alpha   90.00
_cell.angle_beta   90.00
_cell.angle_gamma   90.00
#
_symmetry.space_group_name_H-M   'P 1'
#
loop_
_entity.id
_entity.type
_entity.pdbx_description
1 polymer ?
#
loop_
_entity_poly.entity_id
_entity_poly.type
_entity_poly.pdbx_seq_one_letter_code
_entity_poly.pdbx_strand_id
1 'polypeptide(L)'
;MSNGLSSKPSTNLVDFDTPSKELHLNHLSKSLHSVAKSINFSDENYSRQSSLDCIIINQKKKKDLFFTVNELKLSDLFDWKDYKNQSQNRNIPQSGTVVTCNNHKIALFRMGWEVFAIDENCPHQGGPLHVGDIETLGEAHILCVICPWHKWRIELKTGKVKLPRGRDKRNEVYPTRVLKDGSIQVGFSAISDKFFKIDDSIDF
;
A
#
# COMPACT_ATOMS: atom_id res chain seq x y z
N MET A 1 -34.75 -19.07 69.10
CA MET A 1 -33.84 -17.91 69.20
C MET A 1 -33.65 -17.33 67.80
N SER A 2 -33.86 -16.06 67.45
CA SER A 2 -34.65 -14.94 67.98
C SER A 2 -33.98 -13.66 67.47
N ASN A 3 -34.56 -13.08 66.41
CA ASN A 3 -34.39 -11.69 65.96
C ASN A 3 -32.99 -11.31 65.41
N GLY A 4 -32.83 -10.27 64.58
CA GLY A 4 -33.84 -9.41 63.94
C GLY A 4 -33.64 -7.91 64.23
N LEU A 5 -33.94 -7.07 63.22
CA LEU A 5 -33.77 -5.60 63.16
C LEU A 5 -32.30 -5.14 63.05
N SER A 6 -31.87 -4.09 62.31
CA SER A 6 -32.49 -2.95 61.57
C SER A 6 -32.24 -1.59 62.23
N SER A 7 -31.35 -0.77 61.63
CA SER A 7 -31.30 0.69 61.86
C SER A 7 -30.61 1.48 60.72
N LYS A 8 -31.45 2.16 59.93
CA LYS A 8 -31.27 3.55 59.45
C LYS A 8 -32.42 4.38 60.12
N PRO A 9 -32.56 5.72 60.01
CA PRO A 9 -31.85 6.71 59.18
C PRO A 9 -31.49 8.05 59.91
N SER A 10 -31.15 9.10 59.13
CA SER A 10 -31.25 10.56 59.45
C SER A 10 -30.32 11.13 60.55
N THR A 11 -29.99 12.43 60.66
CA THR A 11 -30.24 13.72 59.94
C THR A 11 -28.87 14.43 59.69
N ASN A 12 -28.67 15.62 59.07
CA ASN A 12 -29.41 16.61 58.24
C ASN A 12 -28.35 17.29 57.29
N LEU A 13 -28.67 17.75 56.08
CA LEU A 13 -29.20 19.08 55.67
C LEU A 13 -28.53 20.34 56.27
N VAL A 14 -27.77 21.05 55.42
CA VAL A 14 -28.12 22.40 54.88
C VAL A 14 -27.46 22.59 53.51
N ASP A 15 -28.18 23.21 52.57
CA ASP A 15 -27.76 23.43 51.19
C ASP A 15 -27.05 24.78 50.98
N PHE A 16 -26.23 24.89 49.92
CA PHE A 16 -25.90 26.16 49.28
C PHE A 16 -25.64 26.00 47.77
N ASP A 17 -26.60 26.47 46.99
CA ASP A 17 -26.57 27.02 45.62
C ASP A 17 -25.68 26.42 44.50
N THR A 18 -26.38 25.84 43.52
CA THR A 18 -26.04 25.83 42.07
C THR A 18 -26.09 27.25 41.48
N PRO A 19 -25.48 27.60 40.30
CA PRO A 19 -25.48 26.75 39.10
C PRO A 19 -24.28 26.83 38.11
N SER A 20 -24.40 26.05 37.04
CA SER A 20 -23.48 25.94 35.90
C SER A 20 -23.40 27.18 35.01
N LYS A 21 -22.22 27.40 34.40
CA LYS A 21 -21.97 27.99 33.06
C LYS A 21 -20.52 27.68 32.67
N GLU A 22 -20.27 27.00 31.56
CA GLU A 22 -20.24 27.48 30.17
C GLU A 22 -18.97 28.26 29.77
N LEU A 23 -18.61 28.03 28.51
CA LEU A 23 -17.53 28.62 27.74
C LEU A 23 -17.40 30.14 27.90
N HIS A 24 -16.16 30.65 27.86
CA HIS A 24 -15.94 31.98 27.30
C HIS A 24 -14.73 32.05 26.38
N LEU A 25 -14.91 32.76 25.26
CA LEU A 25 -13.98 32.96 24.16
C LEU A 25 -13.52 34.43 24.10
N ASN A 26 -12.43 34.67 23.37
CA ASN A 26 -11.88 35.99 22.96
C ASN A 26 -11.29 36.84 24.11
N HIS A 27 -10.23 37.63 23.97
CA HIS A 27 -9.56 38.28 22.82
C HIS A 27 -8.02 38.00 22.82
N LEU A 28 -7.17 38.32 21.84
CA LEU A 28 -7.11 39.35 20.77
C LEU A 28 -6.62 38.67 19.44
N SER A 29 -7.22 38.85 18.26
CA SER A 29 -7.04 39.95 17.28
C SER A 29 -5.56 40.24 16.91
N LYS A 30 -5.11 40.32 15.65
CA LYS A 30 -5.76 40.67 14.35
C LYS A 30 -5.04 40.02 13.13
N SER A 31 -5.59 40.22 11.93
CA SER A 31 -4.99 40.03 10.58
C SER A 31 -4.90 38.57 10.08
N LEU A 32 -5.34 38.21 8.87
CA LEU A 32 -6.17 38.90 7.86
C LEU A 32 -7.01 37.84 7.11
N HIS A 33 -8.11 38.25 6.45
CA HIS A 33 -9.00 37.35 5.71
C HIS A 33 -9.60 38.06 4.49
N SER A 34 -10.16 37.30 3.53
CA SER A 34 -10.46 37.74 2.16
C SER A 34 -9.19 37.93 1.31
N VAL A 35 -9.16 37.71 -0.01
CA VAL A 35 -10.27 37.62 -0.97
C VAL A 35 -10.25 36.33 -1.78
N ALA A 36 -11.40 35.69 -1.95
CA ALA A 36 -11.66 34.69 -2.98
C ALA A 36 -13.10 34.84 -3.49
N LYS A 37 -13.32 35.70 -4.50
CA LYS A 37 -14.63 35.82 -5.15
C LYS A 37 -14.56 36.31 -6.60
N SER A 38 -15.18 35.52 -7.48
CA SER A 38 -15.77 35.87 -8.79
C SER A 38 -14.99 36.76 -9.76
N ILE A 39 -14.58 36.12 -10.86
CA ILE A 39 -14.17 36.74 -12.14
C ILE A 39 -15.27 37.71 -12.63
N ASN A 40 -14.86 38.84 -13.21
CA ASN A 40 -15.60 39.53 -14.27
C ASN A 40 -14.60 40.18 -15.24
N PHE A 41 -15.00 40.38 -16.49
CA PHE A 41 -14.11 40.65 -17.62
C PHE A 41 -14.34 42.06 -18.17
N SER A 42 -13.28 42.84 -18.41
CA SER A 42 -13.29 44.02 -19.29
C SER A 42 -11.86 44.34 -19.72
N ASP A 43 -11.68 44.65 -20.99
CA ASP A 43 -10.45 45.11 -21.64
C ASP A 43 -10.04 46.51 -21.08
N GLU A 44 -8.82 47.04 -21.23
CA GLU A 44 -7.99 47.12 -22.44
C GLU A 44 -6.47 47.24 -22.15
N ASN A 45 -5.66 46.97 -23.20
CA ASN A 45 -4.37 47.60 -23.57
C ASN A 45 -3.50 48.26 -22.47
N TYR A 46 -2.18 48.00 -22.34
CA TYR A 46 -1.19 48.07 -23.42
C TYR A 46 0.20 47.56 -22.95
N SER A 47 0.96 46.93 -23.88
CA SER A 47 2.32 46.37 -23.78
C SER A 47 3.25 46.71 -22.59
N ARG A 48 3.96 45.70 -22.08
CA ARG A 48 5.43 45.49 -22.27
C ARG A 48 5.92 44.14 -21.72
N GLN A 49 7.07 43.68 -22.22
CA GLN A 49 7.93 42.51 -21.88
C GLN A 49 7.48 41.47 -20.82
N SER A 50 7.76 40.16 -20.91
CA SER A 50 8.19 39.24 -21.98
C SER A 50 8.47 37.85 -21.35
N SER A 51 8.34 36.76 -22.11
CA SER A 51 9.03 35.47 -21.89
C SER A 51 8.87 34.78 -20.51
N LEU A 52 7.64 34.61 -20.01
CA LEU A 52 7.36 33.72 -18.85
C LEU A 52 6.25 32.67 -19.08
N ASP A 53 5.45 32.79 -20.14
CA ASP A 53 4.22 31.97 -20.34
C ASP A 53 4.45 30.49 -20.69
N CYS A 54 5.70 30.02 -20.77
CA CYS A 54 6.05 28.70 -21.35
C CYS A 54 6.86 27.78 -20.42
N ILE A 55 6.77 27.93 -19.09
CA ILE A 55 7.38 26.99 -18.11
C ILE A 55 6.32 26.30 -17.22
N ILE A 56 5.14 26.01 -17.78
CA ILE A 56 4.34 24.87 -17.30
C ILE A 56 5.03 23.60 -17.83
N ILE A 57 5.98 23.07 -17.06
CA ILE A 57 6.60 21.76 -17.35
C ILE A 57 5.50 20.71 -17.18
N ASN A 58 4.89 20.34 -18.30
CA ASN A 58 3.79 19.40 -18.38
C ASN A 58 4.31 17.99 -18.07
N GLN A 59 4.37 17.66 -16.77
CA GLN A 59 4.76 16.35 -16.24
C GLN A 59 3.74 15.30 -16.67
N LYS A 60 3.87 14.83 -17.93
CA LYS A 60 3.11 13.70 -18.47
C LYS A 60 3.28 12.52 -17.52
N LYS A 61 2.23 12.19 -16.75
CA LYS A 61 2.21 10.98 -15.90
C LYS A 61 2.66 9.80 -16.75
N LYS A 62 3.77 9.17 -16.36
CA LYS A 62 4.31 7.99 -17.03
C LYS A 62 3.22 6.94 -17.01
N LYS A 63 2.74 6.52 -18.20
CA LYS A 63 1.68 5.53 -18.32
C LYS A 63 2.30 4.15 -18.19
N ASP A 64 1.88 3.37 -17.21
CA ASP A 64 2.32 1.99 -17.06
C ASP A 64 1.77 1.12 -18.21
N LEU A 65 2.66 0.33 -18.79
CA LEU A 65 2.36 -0.67 -19.80
C LEU A 65 1.94 -1.96 -19.09
N PHE A 66 0.67 -2.35 -19.23
CA PHE A 66 0.14 -3.57 -18.62
C PHE A 66 0.20 -4.74 -19.61
N PHE A 67 0.95 -5.77 -19.25
CA PHE A 67 1.06 -7.02 -19.99
C PHE A 67 0.26 -8.11 -19.29
N THR A 68 -0.46 -8.94 -20.04
CA THR A 68 -1.14 -10.12 -19.49
C THR A 68 -0.11 -11.16 -19.05
N VAL A 69 -0.34 -11.78 -17.90
CA VAL A 69 0.34 -13.02 -17.52
C VAL A 69 -0.32 -14.15 -18.31
N ASN A 70 0.40 -14.73 -19.26
CA ASN A 70 -0.12 -15.82 -20.08
C ASN A 70 -0.45 -17.03 -19.19
N GLU A 71 -1.53 -17.74 -19.55
CA GLU A 71 -1.91 -19.06 -19.01
C GLU A 71 -2.11 -19.12 -17.47
N LEU A 72 -2.29 -17.98 -16.80
CA LEU A 72 -2.53 -17.91 -15.36
C LEU A 72 -3.75 -17.03 -15.02
N LYS A 73 -4.69 -17.59 -14.25
CA LYS A 73 -5.86 -16.92 -13.70
C LYS A 73 -5.70 -16.69 -12.19
N LEU A 74 -6.48 -15.74 -11.66
CA LEU A 74 -6.57 -15.48 -10.21
C LEU A 74 -6.88 -16.75 -9.42
N SER A 75 -7.73 -17.64 -9.95
CA SER A 75 -8.12 -18.93 -9.36
C SER A 75 -6.93 -19.83 -9.02
N ASP A 76 -5.86 -19.73 -9.80
CA ASP A 76 -4.76 -20.69 -9.84
C ASP A 76 -3.64 -20.29 -8.86
N LEU A 77 -3.65 -19.02 -8.42
CA LEU A 77 -2.82 -18.54 -7.32
C LEU A 77 -3.35 -19.02 -5.96
N PHE A 78 -2.45 -19.51 -5.11
CA PHE A 78 -2.73 -19.81 -3.70
C PHE A 78 -3.25 -18.58 -2.96
N ASP A 79 -4.40 -18.69 -2.30
CA ASP A 79 -5.05 -17.57 -1.62
C ASP A 79 -4.70 -17.52 -0.13
N TRP A 80 -3.79 -16.62 0.24
CA TRP A 80 -3.35 -16.42 1.62
C TRP A 80 -4.46 -15.96 2.57
N LYS A 81 -5.64 -15.57 2.07
CA LYS A 81 -6.80 -15.28 2.91
C LYS A 81 -7.36 -16.54 3.59
N ASP A 82 -7.13 -17.70 2.97
CA ASP A 82 -7.73 -19.00 3.34
C ASP A 82 -6.69 -20.05 3.77
N TYR A 83 -5.44 -19.62 4.04
CA TYR A 83 -4.30 -20.50 4.32
C TYR A 83 -4.55 -21.56 5.41
N LYS A 84 -5.40 -21.26 6.40
CA LYS A 84 -5.74 -22.16 7.53
C LYS A 84 -6.56 -23.38 7.11
N ASN A 85 -7.35 -23.26 6.05
CA ASN A 85 -8.15 -24.36 5.53
C ASN A 85 -7.34 -25.17 4.50
N GLN A 86 -6.50 -24.48 3.73
CA GLN A 86 -5.70 -25.10 2.67
C GLN A 86 -4.46 -25.85 3.20
N SER A 87 -3.91 -25.47 4.36
CA SER A 87 -2.81 -26.20 5.03
C SER A 87 -3.16 -27.60 5.55
N GLN A 88 -4.44 -27.98 5.55
CA GLN A 88 -4.87 -29.37 5.81
C GLN A 88 -4.48 -30.33 4.68
N ASN A 89 -4.28 -29.83 3.45
CA ASN A 89 -3.78 -30.63 2.34
C ASN A 89 -2.25 -30.80 2.44
N ARG A 90 -1.79 -32.05 2.49
CA ARG A 90 -0.36 -32.39 2.63
C ARG A 90 0.49 -32.00 1.41
N ASN A 91 -0.15 -31.76 0.26
CA ASN A 91 0.45 -31.07 -0.88
C ASN A 91 0.21 -29.57 -0.71
N ILE A 92 1.08 -28.90 0.03
CA ILE A 92 1.06 -27.43 0.16
C ILE A 92 1.49 -26.86 -1.21
N PRO A 93 0.64 -26.10 -1.93
CA PRO A 93 1.05 -25.42 -3.15
C PRO A 93 2.08 -24.33 -2.82
N GLN A 94 2.91 -23.94 -3.79
CA GLN A 94 3.95 -22.93 -3.54
C GLN A 94 3.34 -21.61 -3.04
N SER A 95 3.98 -21.01 -2.03
CA SER A 95 3.54 -19.81 -1.32
C SER A 95 3.24 -18.62 -2.24
N GLY A 96 3.95 -18.53 -3.36
CA GLY A 96 3.60 -17.70 -4.50
C GLY A 96 3.94 -18.40 -5.82
N THR A 97 3.57 -17.80 -6.94
CA THR A 97 3.82 -18.34 -8.29
C THR A 97 4.83 -17.47 -9.03
N VAL A 98 5.88 -18.07 -9.57
CA VAL A 98 6.84 -17.34 -10.43
C VAL A 98 6.25 -17.21 -11.83
N VAL A 99 6.30 -16.00 -12.38
CA VAL A 99 5.97 -15.73 -13.79
C VAL A 99 7.12 -14.98 -14.46
N THR A 100 7.29 -15.16 -15.76
CA THR A 100 8.16 -14.30 -16.58
C THR A 100 7.30 -13.33 -17.37
N CYS A 101 7.41 -12.03 -17.11
CA CYS A 101 6.61 -11.00 -17.76
C CYS A 101 7.51 -9.80 -18.10
N ASN A 102 7.39 -9.26 -19.31
CA ASN A 102 8.28 -8.21 -19.84
C ASN A 102 9.79 -8.57 -19.68
N ASN A 103 10.17 -9.86 -19.72
CA ASN A 103 11.52 -10.35 -19.43
C ASN A 103 12.05 -10.04 -17.99
N HIS A 104 11.16 -9.93 -17.01
CA HIS A 104 11.45 -9.96 -15.57
C HIS A 104 10.86 -11.23 -14.93
N LYS A 105 11.56 -11.81 -13.95
CA LYS A 105 11.03 -12.90 -13.10
C LYS A 105 10.32 -12.28 -11.91
N ILE A 106 9.06 -12.64 -11.71
CA ILE A 106 8.15 -11.95 -10.80
C ILE A 106 7.46 -13.00 -9.92
N ALA A 107 7.49 -12.79 -8.61
CA ALA A 107 6.71 -13.56 -7.65
C ALA A 107 5.32 -12.94 -7.51
N LEU A 108 4.28 -13.74 -7.78
CA LEU A 108 2.88 -13.38 -7.57
C LEU A 108 2.35 -14.01 -6.27
N PHE A 109 1.68 -13.20 -5.46
CA PHE A 109 0.99 -13.63 -4.23
C PHE A 109 -0.45 -13.11 -4.24
N ARG A 110 -1.42 -13.92 -3.81
CA ARG A 110 -2.84 -13.56 -3.77
C ARG A 110 -3.38 -13.45 -2.34
N MET A 111 -4.23 -12.46 -2.11
CA MET A 111 -5.00 -12.25 -0.88
C MET A 111 -6.45 -11.89 -1.24
N GLY A 112 -7.32 -12.89 -1.32
CA GLY A 112 -8.68 -12.74 -1.85
C GLY A 112 -8.66 -12.33 -3.32
N TRP A 113 -9.02 -11.07 -3.57
CA TRP A 113 -9.04 -10.46 -4.91
C TRP A 113 -7.82 -9.57 -5.20
N GLU A 114 -7.00 -9.25 -4.20
CA GLU A 114 -5.74 -8.53 -4.41
C GLU A 114 -4.64 -9.51 -4.86
N VAL A 115 -3.85 -9.10 -5.86
CA VAL A 115 -2.63 -9.79 -6.29
C VAL A 115 -1.46 -8.83 -6.11
N PHE A 116 -0.40 -9.29 -5.45
CA PHE A 116 0.85 -8.56 -5.31
C PHE A 116 1.89 -9.15 -6.25
N ALA A 117 2.58 -8.29 -7.01
CA ALA A 117 3.66 -8.69 -7.90
C ALA A 117 4.94 -7.98 -7.47
N ILE A 118 5.97 -8.75 -7.13
CA ILE A 118 7.30 -8.25 -6.73
C ILE A 118 8.38 -8.98 -7.51
N ASP A 119 9.60 -8.43 -7.58
CA ASP A 119 10.71 -9.17 -8.18
C ASP A 119 10.96 -10.48 -7.40
N GLU A 120 11.15 -11.58 -8.12
CA GLU A 120 11.36 -12.91 -7.53
C GLU A 120 12.66 -12.99 -6.71
N ASN A 121 13.67 -12.16 -7.00
CA ASN A 121 14.97 -12.25 -6.37
C ASN A 121 15.10 -11.29 -5.17
N CYS A 122 15.12 -11.84 -3.95
CA CYS A 122 15.23 -11.07 -2.70
C CYS A 122 16.37 -10.04 -2.73
N PRO A 123 16.12 -8.76 -2.37
CA PRO A 123 17.11 -7.68 -2.49
C PRO A 123 18.29 -7.80 -1.50
N HIS A 124 18.30 -8.82 -0.62
CA HIS A 124 19.48 -9.17 0.17
C HIS A 124 20.61 -9.73 -0.72
N GLN A 125 20.35 -10.89 -1.34
CA GLN A 125 21.33 -11.76 -2.02
C GLN A 125 20.68 -12.61 -3.16
N GLY A 126 19.48 -12.28 -3.60
CA GLY A 126 18.80 -12.94 -4.73
C GLY A 126 17.92 -14.14 -4.40
N GLY A 127 17.75 -14.51 -3.12
CA GLY A 127 16.97 -15.69 -2.71
C GLY A 127 15.50 -15.68 -3.17
N PRO A 128 14.94 -16.85 -3.54
CA PRO A 128 13.66 -16.94 -4.26
C PRO A 128 12.48 -16.60 -3.36
N LEU A 129 11.70 -15.58 -3.72
CA LEU A 129 10.61 -15.08 -2.86
C LEU A 129 9.32 -15.91 -2.97
N HIS A 130 9.03 -16.53 -4.12
CA HIS A 130 7.83 -17.38 -4.27
C HIS A 130 7.78 -18.59 -3.32
N VAL A 131 8.92 -19.02 -2.75
CA VAL A 131 9.01 -20.10 -1.74
C VAL A 131 8.89 -19.54 -0.30
N GLY A 132 8.73 -18.22 -0.14
CA GLY A 132 8.60 -17.56 1.15
C GLY A 132 7.16 -17.50 1.64
N ASP A 133 6.95 -17.83 2.91
CA ASP A 133 5.65 -17.68 3.59
C ASP A 133 5.25 -16.20 3.70
N ILE A 134 3.94 -15.92 3.73
CA ILE A 134 3.42 -14.59 4.06
C ILE A 134 3.11 -14.49 5.56
N GLU A 135 3.59 -13.42 6.18
CA GLU A 135 3.23 -13.01 7.55
C GLU A 135 2.61 -11.61 7.57
N THR A 136 1.94 -11.30 8.68
CA THR A 136 1.29 -10.00 8.93
C THR A 136 2.00 -9.29 10.07
N LEU A 137 2.66 -8.16 9.79
CA LEU A 137 3.44 -7.40 10.78
C LEU A 137 2.69 -6.20 11.37
N GLY A 138 2.58 -6.19 12.69
CA GLY A 138 2.10 -5.07 13.51
C GLY A 138 0.60 -4.77 13.40
N GLU A 139 0.15 -3.80 14.18
CA GLU A 139 -1.25 -3.32 14.22
C GLU A 139 -1.75 -2.77 12.87
N ALA A 140 -0.83 -2.25 12.04
CA ALA A 140 -1.12 -1.81 10.67
C ALA A 140 -1.28 -2.97 9.66
N HIS A 141 -1.30 -4.23 10.14
CA HIS A 141 -1.50 -5.46 9.36
C HIS A 141 -0.68 -5.55 8.06
N ILE A 142 0.62 -5.29 8.17
CA ILE A 142 1.51 -5.18 7.01
C ILE A 142 1.88 -6.57 6.48
N LEU A 143 1.28 -6.96 5.35
CA LEU A 143 1.60 -8.22 4.64
C LEU A 143 3.04 -8.22 4.12
N CYS A 144 3.84 -9.18 4.56
CA CYS A 144 5.24 -9.34 4.19
C CYS A 144 5.56 -10.77 3.76
N VAL A 145 6.34 -10.95 2.70
CA VAL A 145 6.94 -12.25 2.37
C VAL A 145 8.22 -12.46 3.17
N ILE A 146 8.40 -13.67 3.72
CA ILE A 146 9.61 -14.10 4.43
C ILE A 146 10.56 -14.80 3.43
N CYS A 147 11.64 -14.13 3.03
CA CYS A 147 12.66 -14.73 2.17
C CYS A 147 13.19 -16.05 2.78
N PRO A 148 13.15 -17.18 2.06
CA PRO A 148 13.41 -18.50 2.64
C PRO A 148 14.84 -18.66 3.18
N TRP A 149 15.84 -18.05 2.52
CA TRP A 149 17.26 -18.17 2.91
C TRP A 149 17.58 -17.46 4.22
N HIS A 150 17.23 -16.17 4.33
CA HIS A 150 17.73 -15.28 5.40
C HIS A 150 16.62 -14.67 6.26
N LYS A 151 15.35 -15.07 6.05
CA LYS A 151 14.15 -14.63 6.78
C LYS A 151 13.94 -13.10 6.83
N TRP A 152 14.50 -12.40 5.84
CA TRP A 152 14.19 -11.00 5.54
C TRP A 152 12.72 -10.88 5.17
N ARG A 153 12.05 -9.84 5.69
CA ARG A 153 10.61 -9.63 5.52
C ARG A 153 10.36 -8.40 4.67
N ILE A 154 9.70 -8.63 3.54
CA ILE A 154 9.55 -7.65 2.45
C ILE A 154 8.06 -7.37 2.29
N GLU A 155 7.64 -6.11 2.51
CA GLU A 155 6.24 -5.70 2.39
C GLU A 155 5.74 -5.86 0.95
N LEU A 156 4.72 -6.70 0.74
CA LEU A 156 4.21 -6.99 -0.61
C LEU A 156 3.72 -5.74 -1.36
N LYS A 157 3.17 -4.76 -0.63
CA LYS A 157 2.57 -3.55 -1.20
C LYS A 157 3.57 -2.44 -1.55
N THR A 158 4.82 -2.49 -1.07
CA THR A 158 5.82 -1.42 -1.32
C THR A 158 7.25 -1.91 -1.58
N GLY A 159 7.52 -3.20 -1.34
CA GLY A 159 8.83 -3.80 -1.47
C GLY A 159 9.80 -3.44 -0.33
N LYS A 160 9.42 -2.56 0.61
CA LYS A 160 10.29 -2.16 1.71
C LYS A 160 10.60 -3.35 2.62
N VAL A 161 11.88 -3.53 2.93
CA VAL A 161 12.33 -4.45 3.98
C VAL A 161 11.86 -3.91 5.34
N LYS A 162 11.07 -4.70 6.07
CA LYS A 162 10.58 -4.37 7.42
C LYS A 162 11.46 -4.95 8.51
N LEU A 163 11.97 -6.17 8.30
CA LEU A 163 12.91 -6.85 9.17
C LEU A 163 14.02 -7.54 8.34
N PRO A 164 15.29 -7.53 8.80
CA PRO A 164 15.78 -6.84 9.99
C PRO A 164 15.67 -5.30 9.89
N ARG A 165 15.43 -4.62 11.01
CA ARG A 165 15.25 -3.15 11.06
C ARG A 165 16.54 -2.42 10.62
N GLY A 166 16.38 -1.18 10.18
CA GLY A 166 17.52 -0.33 9.76
C GLY A 166 18.16 -0.70 8.43
N ARG A 167 17.57 -1.63 7.66
CA ARG A 167 17.99 -1.93 6.29
C ARG A 167 17.16 -1.11 5.32
N ASP A 168 17.71 0.00 4.81
CA ASP A 168 17.08 0.72 3.69
C ASP A 168 17.38 -0.03 2.38
N LYS A 169 16.62 -1.12 2.19
CA LYS A 169 16.53 -1.85 0.93
C LYS A 169 15.06 -2.02 0.56
N ARG A 170 14.81 -2.02 -0.74
CA ARG A 170 13.50 -2.24 -1.34
C ARG A 170 13.62 -3.32 -2.42
N ASN A 171 12.62 -4.17 -2.55
CA ASN A 171 12.41 -5.03 -3.72
C ASN A 171 11.55 -4.30 -4.75
N GLU A 172 11.72 -4.55 -6.05
CA GLU A 172 10.84 -3.94 -7.05
C GLU A 172 9.42 -4.46 -6.89
N VAL A 173 8.42 -3.57 -7.05
CA VAL A 173 6.99 -3.89 -6.97
C VAL A 173 6.31 -3.41 -8.24
N TYR A 174 5.64 -4.34 -8.91
CA TYR A 174 4.98 -4.09 -10.17
C TYR A 174 3.48 -3.85 -9.93
N PRO A 175 2.88 -2.77 -10.46
CA PRO A 175 1.43 -2.57 -10.39
C PRO A 175 0.67 -3.77 -10.98
N THR A 176 -0.40 -4.21 -10.32
CA THR A 176 -1.22 -5.34 -10.77
C THR A 176 -2.63 -4.90 -11.10
N ARG A 177 -3.31 -5.66 -11.95
CA ARG A 177 -4.77 -5.63 -12.07
C ARG A 177 -5.31 -6.99 -12.47
N VAL A 178 -6.46 -7.35 -11.93
CA VAL A 178 -7.21 -8.55 -12.33
C VAL A 178 -8.36 -8.13 -13.23
N LEU A 179 -8.52 -8.81 -14.37
CA LEU A 179 -9.60 -8.58 -15.32
C LEU A 179 -10.85 -9.42 -14.95
N LYS A 180 -12.01 -9.07 -15.54
CA LYS A 180 -13.30 -9.72 -15.23
C LYS A 180 -13.34 -11.23 -15.52
N ASP A 181 -12.47 -11.71 -16.41
CA ASP A 181 -12.29 -13.11 -16.79
C ASP A 181 -11.23 -13.83 -15.92
N GLY A 182 -10.80 -13.21 -14.82
CA GLY A 182 -9.76 -13.71 -13.92
C GLY A 182 -8.33 -13.55 -14.44
N SER A 183 -8.11 -13.00 -15.64
CA SER A 183 -6.75 -12.80 -16.19
C SER A 183 -5.98 -11.77 -15.38
N ILE A 184 -4.74 -12.09 -15.03
CA ILE A 184 -3.84 -11.18 -14.29
C ILE A 184 -3.04 -10.35 -15.31
N GLN A 185 -2.89 -9.05 -15.04
CA GLN A 185 -1.97 -8.19 -15.79
C GLN A 185 -1.00 -7.46 -14.85
N VAL A 186 0.25 -7.34 -15.30
CA VAL A 186 1.35 -6.70 -14.57
C VAL A 186 1.82 -5.46 -15.32
N GLY A 187 1.94 -4.35 -14.61
CA GLY A 187 2.32 -3.03 -15.11
C GLY A 187 3.82 -2.78 -15.02
N PHE A 188 4.38 -2.13 -16.04
CA PHE A 188 5.77 -1.71 -16.08
C PHE A 188 5.87 -0.30 -16.65
N SER A 189 6.81 0.50 -16.14
CA SER A 189 6.97 1.87 -16.63
C SER A 189 7.69 1.98 -17.99
N ALA A 190 8.14 0.86 -18.56
CA ALA A 190 8.73 0.74 -19.91
C ALA A 190 8.72 -0.74 -20.38
N ILE A 191 8.94 -0.97 -21.68
CA ILE A 191 9.37 -2.28 -22.20
C ILE A 191 10.80 -2.53 -21.69
N SER A 192 11.14 -3.76 -21.33
CA SER A 192 12.47 -4.12 -20.82
C SER A 192 13.55 -3.96 -21.91
N ASP A 193 14.70 -3.39 -21.52
CA ASP A 193 15.86 -3.19 -22.40
C ASP A 193 16.45 -4.53 -22.89
N LYS A 194 16.23 -5.61 -22.14
CA LYS A 194 16.62 -6.99 -22.48
C LYS A 194 16.01 -7.53 -23.78
N PHE A 195 14.95 -6.91 -24.32
CA PHE A 195 14.41 -7.28 -25.64
C PHE A 195 15.24 -6.73 -26.81
N PHE A 196 16.12 -5.76 -26.56
CA PHE A 196 16.93 -5.09 -27.58
C PHE A 196 18.42 -5.44 -27.48
N LYS A 197 18.80 -6.22 -26.47
CA LYS A 197 20.13 -6.82 -26.33
C LYS A 197 20.11 -8.17 -27.04
N ILE A 198 20.67 -8.19 -28.24
CA ILE A 198 21.08 -9.44 -28.88
C ILE A 198 22.17 -10.07 -27.99
N ASP A 199 22.16 -11.39 -27.87
CA ASP A 199 23.20 -12.10 -27.12
C ASP A 199 24.43 -12.27 -28.01
N ASP A 200 25.47 -11.48 -27.75
CA ASP A 200 26.73 -11.51 -28.50
C ASP A 200 27.52 -12.83 -28.29
N SER A 201 27.02 -13.78 -27.46
CA SER A 201 27.63 -15.11 -27.25
C SER A 201 27.13 -16.22 -28.20
N ILE A 202 26.35 -15.87 -29.25
CA ILE A 202 26.07 -16.78 -30.36
C ILE A 202 27.27 -16.79 -31.32
N ASP A 203 28.31 -17.54 -30.96
CA ASP A 203 29.36 -17.96 -31.89
C ASP A 203 28.74 -18.86 -32.99
N PHE A 204 29.02 -18.55 -34.26
CA PHE A 204 28.53 -19.23 -35.46
C PHE A 204 29.58 -20.14 -36.10
#